data_AF-R6PM22-F1
#
_entry.id   AF-R6PM22-F1
#
_cell.length_a   1.000
_cell.length_b   1.000
_cell.length_c   1.000
_cell.angle_alpha   90.00
_cell.angle_beta   90.00
_cell.angle_gamma   90.00
#
_symmetry.space_group_name_H-M   'P 1'
#
loop_
_entity.id
_entity.type
_entity.pdbx_description
1 polymer ?
#
loop_
_entity_poly.entity_id
_entity_poly.type
_entity_poly.pdbx_seq_one_letter_code
_entity_poly.pdbx_strand_id
1 'polypeptide(L)'
;MRKTFLITLTIFALTLISCEKFALEESVDTGETSESNGNVTLQITEAEISHFKRITYSIFRNGGKVKNINQQSPSSTFGAATFALTEGDYQAVVIGHNGEGNATISSPEKITFYKNKTTDTFCYYESFHVTEDNLRKDITPHRVTGMFTPAIY
;
A
#
# COMPACT_ATOMS: atom_id res chain seq x y z
N MET A 1 -68.18 29.76 -3.92
CA MET A 1 -68.14 29.00 -5.18
C MET A 1 -67.32 27.74 -4.94
N ARG A 2 -67.91 26.57 -5.23
CA ARG A 2 -67.25 25.25 -5.22
C ARG A 2 -66.29 25.15 -6.42
N LYS A 3 -65.14 24.47 -6.25
CA LYS A 3 -64.51 23.55 -7.22
C LYS A 3 -63.24 22.92 -6.59
N THR A 4 -63.29 21.71 -6.05
CA THR A 4 -63.06 20.38 -6.67
C THR A 4 -61.62 19.90 -6.48
N PHE A 5 -61.50 18.72 -5.86
CA PHE A 5 -60.32 17.86 -5.73
C PHE A 5 -59.60 17.61 -7.07
N LEU A 6 -58.28 17.40 -7.03
CA LEU A 6 -57.65 16.29 -7.77
C LEU A 6 -56.23 15.99 -7.25
N ILE A 7 -56.08 14.71 -6.89
CA ILE A 7 -54.89 13.98 -6.48
C ILE A 7 -53.96 13.78 -7.69
N THR A 8 -52.66 14.00 -7.52
CA THR A 8 -51.64 13.15 -8.16
C THR A 8 -50.46 12.95 -7.23
N LEU A 9 -50.45 11.75 -6.66
CA LEU A 9 -49.34 11.03 -6.07
C LEU A 9 -48.20 10.92 -7.11
N THR A 10 -47.00 11.41 -6.79
CA THR A 10 -45.79 10.95 -7.47
C THR A 10 -44.64 10.91 -6.47
N ILE A 11 -44.59 9.79 -5.74
CA ILE A 11 -43.40 9.33 -5.03
C ILE A 11 -42.38 9.00 -6.12
N PHE A 12 -41.30 9.76 -6.19
CA PHE A 12 -40.08 9.32 -6.88
C PHE A 12 -38.97 9.26 -5.83
N ALA A 13 -39.02 8.19 -5.05
CA ALA A 13 -37.86 7.68 -4.34
C ALA A 13 -36.94 7.06 -5.40
N LEU A 14 -35.96 7.82 -5.87
CA LEU A 14 -34.70 7.25 -6.29
C LEU A 14 -33.65 7.86 -5.36
N THR A 15 -33.35 7.07 -4.33
CA THR A 15 -32.05 7.09 -3.67
C THR A 15 -30.99 7.14 -4.76
N LEU A 16 -30.39 8.31 -4.97
CA LEU A 16 -29.12 8.38 -5.65
C LEU A 16 -28.18 7.59 -4.73
N ILE A 17 -27.91 6.35 -5.14
CA ILE A 17 -26.69 5.65 -4.80
C ILE A 17 -25.61 6.66 -5.16
N SER A 18 -25.14 7.39 -4.15
CA SER A 18 -23.91 8.13 -4.25
C SER A 18 -22.88 7.03 -4.48
N CYS A 19 -22.57 6.77 -5.75
CA CYS A 19 -21.31 6.16 -6.12
C CYS A 19 -20.27 7.12 -5.56
N GLU A 20 -19.84 6.85 -4.33
CA GLU A 20 -18.72 7.48 -3.72
C GLU A 20 -17.57 7.25 -4.70
N LYS A 21 -17.28 8.31 -5.45
CA LYS A 21 -16.17 8.33 -6.37
C LYS A 21 -14.97 8.11 -5.48
N PHE A 22 -14.41 6.90 -5.54
CA PHE A 22 -13.15 6.57 -4.90
C PHE A 22 -12.17 7.62 -5.41
N ALA A 23 -11.92 8.62 -4.57
CA ALA A 23 -10.86 9.56 -4.78
C ALA A 23 -9.63 8.68 -4.76
N LEU A 24 -9.01 8.50 -5.92
CA LEU A 24 -7.63 8.09 -6.00
C LEU A 24 -6.86 9.17 -5.25
N GLU A 25 -6.69 8.95 -3.94
CA GLU A 25 -5.75 9.73 -3.17
C GLU A 25 -4.41 9.58 -3.88
N GLU A 26 -3.89 10.74 -4.26
CA GLU A 26 -2.52 10.91 -4.69
C GLU A 26 -1.65 10.05 -3.79
N SER A 27 -0.89 9.15 -4.40
CA SER A 27 -0.03 8.23 -3.68
C SER A 27 0.80 9.06 -2.69
N VAL A 28 0.47 8.97 -1.41
CA VAL A 28 1.25 9.62 -0.36
C VAL A 28 2.64 9.00 -0.46
N ASP A 29 3.54 9.71 -1.15
CA ASP A 29 4.96 9.44 -1.12
C ASP A 29 5.45 9.97 0.21
N THR A 30 5.07 9.28 1.29
CA THR A 30 5.63 9.53 2.59
C THR A 30 7.12 9.23 2.44
N GLY A 31 7.93 10.26 2.67
CA GLY A 31 9.37 10.23 2.47
C GLY A 31 10.06 9.14 3.31
N GLU A 32 11.39 9.13 3.23
CA GLU A 32 12.27 8.04 3.70
C GLU A 32 12.20 7.69 5.19
N THR A 33 11.35 8.34 5.99
CA THR A 33 11.45 8.34 7.45
C THR A 33 10.48 7.37 8.10
N SER A 34 11.03 6.34 8.75
CA SER A 34 10.32 5.50 9.72
C SER A 34 9.70 6.35 10.84
N GLU A 35 8.52 5.94 11.31
CA GLU A 35 7.77 6.69 12.32
C GLU A 35 8.32 6.41 13.72
N SER A 36 8.87 7.42 14.39
CA SER A 36 9.56 7.28 15.69
C SER A 36 8.66 6.79 16.83
N ASN A 37 7.34 6.93 16.67
CA ASN A 37 6.30 6.47 17.59
C ASN A 37 5.53 5.25 17.05
N GLY A 38 6.07 4.55 16.06
CA GLY A 38 5.37 3.44 15.44
C GLY A 38 5.33 2.17 16.31
N ASN A 39 4.21 1.48 16.22
CA ASN A 39 3.92 0.22 16.93
C ASN A 39 4.12 -1.02 16.04
N VAL A 40 4.35 -0.86 14.74
CA VAL A 40 4.61 -1.98 13.82
C VAL A 40 5.97 -1.80 13.16
N THR A 41 6.86 -2.78 13.31
CA THR A 41 8.17 -2.78 12.65
C THR A 41 8.32 -4.00 11.74
N LEU A 42 8.60 -3.74 10.46
CA LEU A 42 8.98 -4.75 9.48
C LEU A 42 10.50 -4.68 9.28
N GLN A 43 11.19 -5.78 9.53
CA GLN A 43 12.64 -5.86 9.41
C GLN A 43 13.03 -6.96 8.43
N ILE A 44 13.73 -6.62 7.35
CA ILE A 44 14.34 -7.61 6.48
C ILE A 44 15.52 -8.23 7.21
N THR A 45 15.71 -9.54 7.07
CA THR A 45 16.88 -10.23 7.66
C THR A 45 18.19 -9.70 7.06
N GLU A 46 19.25 -9.62 7.87
CA GLU A 46 20.55 -9.09 7.43
C GLU A 46 21.12 -9.81 6.19
N ALA A 47 20.88 -11.12 6.09
CA ALA A 47 21.29 -11.92 4.94
C ALA A 47 20.67 -11.37 3.63
N GLU A 48 19.38 -11.04 3.65
CA GLU A 48 18.66 -10.55 2.47
C GLU A 48 18.90 -9.07 2.19
N ILE A 49 19.10 -8.23 3.22
CA ILE A 49 19.34 -6.78 3.05
C ILE A 49 20.49 -6.52 2.07
N SER A 50 21.55 -7.34 2.13
CA SER A 50 22.74 -7.21 1.29
C SER A 50 22.46 -7.31 -0.22
N HIS A 51 21.33 -7.90 -0.62
CA HIS A 51 20.93 -8.05 -2.01
C HIS A 51 20.32 -6.79 -2.63
N PHE A 52 20.00 -5.76 -1.82
CA PHE A 52 19.18 -4.62 -2.25
C PHE A 52 19.91 -3.28 -2.14
N LYS A 53 19.67 -2.40 -3.12
CA LYS A 53 20.03 -0.97 -3.06
C LYS A 53 18.82 -0.09 -2.73
N ARG A 54 17.62 -0.58 -3.02
CA ARG A 54 16.36 0.12 -2.78
C ARG A 54 15.36 -0.83 -2.17
N ILE A 55 14.62 -0.34 -1.18
CA ILE A 55 13.51 -1.06 -0.57
C ILE A 55 12.31 -0.13 -0.53
N THR A 56 11.16 -0.61 -0.97
CA THR A 56 9.87 0.08 -0.84
C THR A 56 8.96 -0.76 0.05
N TYR A 57 8.49 -0.18 1.14
CA TYR A 57 7.47 -0.75 2.01
C TYR A 57 6.15 -0.03 1.75
N SER A 58 5.07 -0.77 1.54
CA SER A 58 3.71 -0.22 1.45
C SER A 58 2.76 -1.00 2.34
N ILE A 59 1.97 -0.26 3.11
CA ILE A 59 0.92 -0.82 3.98
C ILE A 59 -0.43 -0.43 3.39
N PHE A 60 -1.33 -1.41 3.31
CA PHE A 60 -2.69 -1.26 2.80
C PHE A 60 -3.71 -1.61 3.87
N ARG A 61 -4.85 -0.92 3.84
CA ARG A 61 -6.03 -1.19 4.66
C ARG A 61 -7.27 -0.91 3.81
N ASN A 62 -8.29 -1.77 3.90
CA ASN A 62 -9.56 -1.61 3.19
C ASN A 62 -9.39 -1.37 1.67
N GLY A 63 -8.38 -2.00 1.04
CA GLY A 63 -8.07 -1.85 -0.38
C GLY A 63 -7.31 -0.57 -0.76
N GLY A 64 -7.06 0.35 0.17
CA GLY A 64 -6.29 1.58 -0.06
C GLY A 64 -4.88 1.51 0.55
N LYS A 65 -3.90 2.16 -0.09
CA LYS A 65 -2.56 2.33 0.49
C LYS A 65 -2.62 3.41 1.58
N VAL A 66 -2.20 3.08 2.79
CA VAL A 66 -2.25 3.98 3.95
C VAL A 66 -0.88 4.49 4.41
N LYS A 67 0.19 3.73 4.12
CA LYS A 67 1.57 4.15 4.39
C LYS A 67 2.49 3.68 3.27
N ASN A 68 3.55 4.45 3.02
CA ASN A 68 4.62 4.10 2.11
C ASN A 68 5.95 4.60 2.71
N ILE A 69 7.00 3.78 2.65
CA ILE A 69 8.36 4.19 3.00
C ILE A 69 9.30 3.67 1.91
N ASN A 70 10.10 4.58 1.36
CA ASN A 70 11.17 4.26 0.42
C ASN A 70 12.52 4.37 1.12
N GLN A 71 13.42 3.44 0.90
CA GLN A 71 14.77 3.45 1.45
C GLN A 71 15.80 3.24 0.35
N GLN A 72 16.92 3.95 0.45
CA GLN A 72 18.10 3.76 -0.39
C GLN A 72 19.31 3.41 0.47
N SER A 73 20.07 2.40 0.04
CA SER A 73 21.34 2.05 0.68
C SER A 73 22.45 3.01 0.26
N PRO A 74 23.36 3.39 1.17
CA PRO A 74 23.34 3.10 2.61
C PRO A 74 22.48 4.13 3.37
N SER A 75 21.53 3.64 4.16
CA SER A 75 20.79 4.42 5.16
C SER A 75 20.93 3.75 6.51
N SER A 76 20.94 4.54 7.61
CA SER A 76 21.03 3.99 8.98
C SER A 76 19.82 3.13 9.36
N THR A 77 18.70 3.27 8.66
CA THR A 77 17.49 2.46 8.85
C THR A 77 17.27 1.47 7.71
N PHE A 78 18.24 1.29 6.81
CA PHE A 78 18.09 0.43 5.64
C PHE A 78 17.74 -1.00 6.05
N GLY A 79 16.61 -1.51 5.55
CA GLY A 79 16.10 -2.84 5.88
C GLY A 79 15.12 -2.89 7.05
N ALA A 80 14.86 -1.77 7.73
CA ALA A 80 13.85 -1.70 8.79
C ALA A 80 12.92 -0.50 8.59
N ALA A 81 11.61 -0.76 8.59
CA ALA A 81 10.58 0.27 8.51
C ALA A 81 9.62 0.15 9.69
N THR A 82 9.35 1.28 10.35
CA THR A 82 8.47 1.36 11.51
C THR A 82 7.27 2.26 11.19
N PHE A 83 6.07 1.79 11.52
CA PHE A 83 4.78 2.41 11.21
C PHE A 83 3.94 2.55 12.48
N ALA A 84 3.29 3.69 12.63
CA ALA A 84 2.22 3.97 13.58
C ALA A 84 0.88 3.63 12.91
N LEU A 85 0.35 2.46 13.28
CA LEU A 85 -0.90 1.92 12.77
C LEU A 85 -1.91 1.78 13.91
N THR A 86 -3.14 2.19 13.66
CA THR A 86 -4.26 1.92 14.57
C THR A 86 -4.63 0.44 14.52
N GLU A 87 -5.31 -0.06 15.56
CA GLU A 87 -5.81 -1.44 15.61
C GLU A 87 -6.61 -1.83 14.35
N GLY A 88 -6.41 -3.06 13.90
CA GLY A 88 -7.15 -3.67 12.79
C GLY A 88 -6.29 -4.43 11.79
N ASP A 89 -6.91 -4.80 10.67
CA ASP A 89 -6.31 -5.65 9.64
C ASP A 89 -5.62 -4.84 8.54
N TYR A 90 -4.42 -5.27 8.16
CA TYR A 90 -3.58 -4.64 7.16
C TYR A 90 -2.95 -5.68 6.22
N GLN A 91 -2.48 -5.21 5.07
CA GLN A 91 -1.61 -5.95 4.17
C GLN A 91 -0.30 -5.18 4.01
N ALA A 92 0.84 -5.88 4.11
CA ALA A 92 2.15 -5.34 3.80
C ALA A 92 2.62 -5.86 2.45
N VAL A 93 3.22 -4.98 1.65
CA VAL A 93 4.01 -5.34 0.46
C VAL A 93 5.38 -4.70 0.63
N VAL A 94 6.43 -5.50 0.49
CA VAL A 94 7.83 -5.01 0.55
C VAL A 94 8.58 -5.46 -0.69
N ILE A 95 9.16 -4.50 -1.40
CA ILE A 95 9.92 -4.73 -2.64
C ILE A 95 11.38 -4.37 -2.42
N GLY A 96 12.26 -5.36 -2.48
CA GLY A 96 13.72 -5.18 -2.51
C GLY A 96 14.24 -5.30 -3.94
N HIS A 97 15.02 -4.31 -4.41
CA HIS A 97 15.55 -4.32 -5.77
C HIS A 97 16.78 -3.40 -5.96
N ASN A 98 17.36 -3.44 -7.16
CA ASN A 98 18.61 -2.72 -7.51
C ASN A 98 18.44 -1.70 -8.64
N GLY A 99 17.21 -1.25 -8.89
CA GLY A 99 16.88 -0.27 -9.93
C GLY A 99 17.38 1.15 -9.61
N GLU A 100 17.31 2.04 -10.60
CA GLU A 100 17.75 3.44 -10.45
C GLU A 100 16.82 4.30 -9.59
N GLY A 101 15.52 4.01 -9.58
CA GLY A 101 14.51 4.73 -8.80
C GLY A 101 13.62 3.78 -8.02
N ASN A 102 12.81 4.31 -7.10
CA ASN A 102 11.95 3.52 -6.22
C ASN A 102 10.90 2.71 -6.99
N ALA A 103 10.47 1.59 -6.43
CA ALA A 103 9.28 0.90 -6.90
C ALA A 103 8.04 1.72 -6.52
N THR A 104 7.02 1.72 -7.38
CA THR A 104 5.70 2.28 -7.09
C THR A 104 4.73 1.14 -6.91
N ILE A 105 4.16 1.02 -5.71
CA ILE A 105 3.15 0.02 -5.35
C ILE A 105 1.82 0.76 -5.23
N SER A 106 0.91 0.53 -6.18
CA SER A 106 -0.39 1.23 -6.23
C SER A 106 -1.52 0.42 -5.61
N SER A 107 -1.43 -0.90 -5.70
CA SER A 107 -2.21 -1.89 -4.98
C SER A 107 -1.31 -3.09 -4.68
N PRO A 108 -1.70 -4.04 -3.82
CA PRO A 108 -0.87 -5.20 -3.51
C PRO A 108 -0.39 -5.99 -4.74
N GLU A 109 -1.19 -6.00 -5.81
CA GLU A 109 -0.93 -6.71 -7.06
C GLU A 109 -0.35 -5.82 -8.18
N LYS A 110 -0.21 -4.51 -7.97
CA LYS A 110 0.22 -3.57 -9.03
C LYS A 110 1.46 -2.77 -8.64
N ILE A 111 2.59 -3.27 -9.12
CA ILE A 111 3.93 -2.73 -8.90
C ILE A 111 4.53 -2.25 -10.23
N THR A 112 5.04 -1.03 -10.28
CA THR A 112 5.78 -0.49 -11.42
C THR A 112 7.16 0.00 -11.01
N PHE A 113 8.14 -0.09 -11.90
CA PHE A 113 9.51 0.37 -11.65
C PHE A 113 9.81 1.66 -12.40
N TYR A 114 10.73 2.46 -11.86
CA TYR A 114 11.22 3.66 -12.50
C TYR A 114 11.62 3.39 -13.96
N LYS A 115 11.11 4.22 -14.89
CA LYS A 115 11.27 4.07 -16.35
C LYS A 115 10.85 2.69 -16.90
N ASN A 116 9.98 1.97 -16.20
CA ASN A 116 9.56 0.60 -16.53
C ASN A 116 10.73 -0.39 -16.68
N LYS A 117 11.83 -0.15 -15.96
CA LYS A 117 13.01 -1.03 -15.96
C LYS A 117 13.03 -1.90 -14.72
N THR A 118 12.65 -3.16 -14.89
CA THR A 118 12.73 -4.18 -13.85
C THR A 118 14.17 -4.67 -13.69
N THR A 119 14.63 -4.79 -12.44
CA THR A 119 15.88 -5.47 -12.08
C THR A 119 15.57 -6.80 -11.42
N ASP A 120 16.59 -7.50 -10.91
CA ASP A 120 16.35 -8.56 -9.94
C ASP A 120 15.52 -7.99 -8.79
N THR A 121 14.38 -8.62 -8.51
CA THR A 121 13.30 -8.08 -7.68
C THR A 121 12.84 -9.15 -6.71
N PHE A 122 12.69 -8.75 -5.45
CA PHE A 122 12.23 -9.61 -4.37
C PHE A 122 10.99 -8.98 -3.75
N CYS A 123 10.00 -9.82 -3.47
CA CYS A 123 8.72 -9.40 -2.91
C CYS A 123 8.42 -10.17 -1.64
N TYR A 124 7.96 -9.44 -0.63
CA TYR A 124 7.27 -9.98 0.52
C TYR A 124 5.84 -9.45 0.50
N TYR A 125 4.87 -10.33 0.76
CA TYR A 125 3.47 -9.97 0.94
C TYR A 125 2.88 -10.75 2.10
N GLU A 126 2.17 -10.07 3.00
CA GLU A 126 1.51 -10.70 4.13
C GLU A 126 0.33 -9.85 4.63
N SER A 127 -0.75 -10.51 5.06
CA SER A 127 -1.81 -9.89 5.85
C SER A 127 -1.50 -10.03 7.34
N PHE A 128 -1.75 -9.00 8.14
CA PHE A 128 -1.52 -9.02 9.58
C PHE A 128 -2.54 -8.19 10.35
N HIS A 129 -2.76 -8.55 11.61
CA HIS A 129 -3.62 -7.84 12.53
C HIS A 129 -2.78 -7.04 13.53
N VAL A 130 -3.09 -5.76 13.70
CA VAL A 130 -2.45 -4.86 14.66
C VAL A 130 -3.32 -4.80 15.90
N THR A 131 -2.69 -5.03 17.07
CA THR A 131 -3.29 -4.84 18.39
C THR A 131 -2.67 -3.62 19.09
N GLU A 132 -3.00 -3.40 20.36
CA GLU A 132 -2.36 -2.35 21.18
C GLU A 132 -0.86 -2.61 21.45
N ASP A 133 -0.41 -3.86 21.32
CA ASP A 133 0.99 -4.23 21.54
C ASP A 133 1.88 -3.89 20.34
N ASN A 134 3.15 -3.62 20.62
CA ASN A 134 4.15 -3.42 19.58
C ASN A 134 4.39 -4.74 18.82
N LEU A 135 4.15 -4.72 17.50
CA LEU A 135 4.37 -5.82 16.60
C LEU A 135 5.72 -5.65 15.88
N ARG A 136 6.62 -6.62 16.03
CA ARG A 136 7.85 -6.72 15.23
C ARG A 136 7.81 -7.99 14.38
N LYS A 137 8.10 -7.85 13.09
CA LYS A 137 8.19 -8.97 12.16
C LYS A 137 9.53 -8.96 11.43
N ASP A 138 10.23 -10.08 11.53
CA ASP A 138 11.33 -10.41 10.64
C ASP A 138 10.76 -10.97 9.33
N ILE A 139 11.10 -10.34 8.21
CA ILE A 139 10.55 -10.66 6.89
C ILE A 139 11.66 -11.11 5.95
N THR A 140 11.31 -12.04 5.07
CA THR A 140 12.21 -12.59 4.04
C THR A 140 11.53 -12.42 2.69
N PRO A 141 11.87 -11.35 1.93
CA PRO A 141 11.40 -11.20 0.57
C PRO A 141 11.87 -12.36 -0.32
N HIS A 142 10.99 -12.86 -1.18
CA HIS A 142 11.30 -13.93 -2.12
C HIS A 142 11.50 -13.38 -3.53
N ARG A 143 12.49 -13.93 -4.24
CA ARG A 143 12.78 -13.54 -5.62
C ARG A 143 11.56 -13.79 -6.52
N VAL A 144 11.13 -12.77 -7.26
CA VAL A 144 10.00 -12.87 -8.19
C VAL A 144 10.53 -13.15 -9.59
N THR A 145 10.31 -14.36 -10.09
CA THR A 145 10.72 -14.80 -11.43
C THR A 145 9.51 -14.84 -12.36
N GLY A 146 9.07 -13.70 -12.85
CA GLY A 146 7.93 -13.62 -13.78
C GLY A 146 7.58 -12.19 -14.14
N MET A 147 7.47 -11.92 -15.45
CA MET A 147 7.05 -10.64 -16.01
C MET A 147 5.60 -10.36 -15.60
N PHE A 148 5.33 -9.23 -14.92
CA PHE A 148 3.97 -8.70 -14.87
C PHE A 148 3.60 -8.29 -16.29
N THR A 149 2.86 -9.13 -17.01
CA THR A 149 2.24 -8.75 -18.27
C THR A 149 1.06 -7.83 -17.94
N PRO A 150 1.08 -6.53 -18.31
CA PRO A 150 -0.12 -5.73 -18.25
C PRO A 150 -1.13 -6.35 -19.21
N ALA A 151 -2.25 -6.85 -18.68
CA ALA A 151 -3.42 -7.14 -19.49
C ALA A 151 -3.90 -5.80 -20.06
N ILE A 152 -3.65 -5.60 -21.35
CA ILE A 152 -4.32 -4.55 -22.13
C ILE A 152 -5.74 -5.09 -22.35
N TYR A 153 -6.72 -4.49 -21.67
CA TYR A 153 -8.14 -4.64 -22.00
C TYR A 153 -8.53 -3.54 -22.99
#